data_AF-A0A6L7X573-F1
#
_entry.id   AF-A0A6L7X573-F1
#
_cell.length_a   1.000
_cell.length_b   1.000
_cell.length_c   1.000
_cell.angle_alpha   90.00
_cell.angle_beta   90.00
_cell.angle_gamma   90.00
#
_symmetry.space_group_name_H-M   'P 1'
#
loop_
_entity.id
_entity.type
_entity.pdbx_description
1 polymer ?
#
loop_
_entity_poly.entity_id
_entity_poly.type
_entity_poly.pdbx_seq_one_letter_code
_entity_poly.pdbx_strand_id
1 'polypeptide(L)'
;AIAAERQFASIAFPAISTGAYGYPLHEATHVAAVQTRNHLESGGDLDRIVFACFSEEVQEVYLATFEDAFGPDLFSTDIPGSP
;
A
#
# COMPACT_ATOMS: atom_id res chain seq x y z
N ALA A 1 -11.53 -6.45 -8.14
CA ALA A 1 -12.06 -7.40 -9.14
C ALA A 1 -11.20 -7.41 -10.41
N ILE A 2 -10.97 -6.27 -11.09
CA ILE A 2 -10.21 -6.19 -12.38
C ILE A 2 -8.86 -6.93 -12.39
N ALA A 3 -8.01 -6.73 -11.40
CA ALA A 3 -6.68 -7.35 -11.42
C ALA A 3 -6.71 -8.86 -11.15
N ALA A 4 -7.59 -9.31 -10.26
CA ALA A 4 -7.85 -10.74 -10.03
C ALA A 4 -8.45 -11.40 -11.28
N GLU A 5 -9.42 -10.74 -11.94
CA GLU A 5 -10.01 -11.20 -13.21
C GLU A 5 -8.99 -11.30 -14.35
N ARG A 6 -7.94 -10.50 -14.30
CA ARG A 6 -6.82 -10.51 -15.27
C ARG A 6 -5.66 -11.41 -14.83
N GLN A 7 -5.76 -12.05 -13.67
CA GLN A 7 -4.72 -12.89 -13.07
C GLN A 7 -3.36 -12.17 -12.95
N PHE A 8 -3.38 -10.87 -12.66
CA PHE A 8 -2.15 -10.15 -12.38
C PHE A 8 -1.63 -10.55 -11.00
N ALA A 9 -0.36 -10.97 -10.93
CA ALA A 9 0.31 -11.29 -9.68
C ALA A 9 0.75 -10.04 -8.90
N SER A 10 0.81 -8.86 -9.55
CA SER A 10 1.20 -7.62 -8.89
C SER A 10 0.47 -6.38 -9.40
N ILE A 11 0.26 -5.42 -8.50
CA ILE A 11 -0.31 -4.09 -8.78
C ILE A 11 0.53 -3.01 -8.12
N ALA A 12 0.72 -1.89 -8.81
CA ALA A 12 1.23 -0.66 -8.22
C ALA A 12 0.12 0.41 -8.19
N PHE A 13 -0.09 1.02 -7.02
CA PHE A 13 -0.91 2.21 -6.85
C PHE A 13 -0.01 3.42 -6.60
N PRO A 14 -0.24 4.58 -7.24
CA PRO A 14 0.35 5.83 -6.78
C PRO A 14 -0.21 6.19 -5.40
N ALA A 15 0.37 7.16 -4.70
CA ALA A 15 -0.27 7.76 -3.53
C ALA A 15 -1.56 8.51 -3.97
N ILE A 16 -2.68 7.78 -4.02
CA ILE A 16 -3.95 8.27 -4.56
C ILE A 16 -4.50 9.35 -3.63
N SER A 17 -4.97 10.47 -4.21
CA SER A 17 -5.63 11.59 -3.53
C SER A 17 -4.77 12.49 -2.63
N THR A 18 -3.48 12.21 -2.45
CA THR A 18 -2.59 12.98 -1.55
C THR A 18 -1.83 14.13 -2.25
N GLY A 19 -1.98 14.27 -3.57
CA GLY A 19 -1.41 15.36 -4.37
C GLY A 19 -2.42 16.47 -4.67
N ALA A 20 -2.77 16.65 -5.95
CA ALA A 20 -3.61 17.75 -6.43
C ALA A 20 -5.02 17.86 -5.79
N TYR A 21 -5.51 16.79 -5.15
CA TYR A 21 -6.84 16.73 -4.55
C TYR A 21 -6.87 17.06 -3.05
N GLY A 22 -5.70 17.26 -2.41
CA GLY A 22 -5.60 17.79 -1.05
C GLY A 22 -6.21 16.93 0.05
N TYR A 23 -6.43 15.64 -0.19
CA TYR A 23 -6.95 14.74 0.85
C TYR A 23 -5.88 14.52 1.92
N PRO A 24 -6.24 14.51 3.23
CA PRO A 24 -5.26 14.33 4.30
C PRO A 24 -4.45 13.04 4.09
N LEU A 25 -3.12 13.19 4.03
CA LEU A 25 -2.20 12.10 3.74
C LEU A 25 -2.40 10.90 4.69
N HIS A 26 -2.53 11.18 5.98
CA HIS A 26 -2.74 10.16 7.03
C HIS A 26 -4.06 9.39 6.86
N GLU A 27 -5.14 10.08 6.49
CA GLU A 27 -6.42 9.40 6.27
C GLU A 27 -6.39 8.56 4.99
N ALA A 28 -5.79 9.08 3.91
CA ALA A 28 -5.64 8.34 2.65
C ALA A 28 -4.81 7.06 2.84
N THR A 29 -3.69 7.17 3.54
CA THR A 29 -2.83 6.03 3.87
C THR A 29 -3.52 5.01 4.75
N HIS A 30 -4.26 5.45 5.77
CA HIS A 30 -5.01 4.55 6.64
C HIS A 30 -6.08 3.77 5.88
N VAL A 31 -6.83 4.43 5.00
CA VAL A 31 -7.80 3.75 4.13
C VAL A 31 -7.09 2.75 3.22
N ALA A 32 -5.98 3.15 2.58
CA ALA A 32 -5.22 2.26 1.72
C ALA A 32 -4.73 1.01 2.46
N ALA A 33 -4.13 1.17 3.64
CA ALA A 33 -3.61 0.07 4.45
C ALA A 33 -4.72 -0.90 4.88
N VAL A 34 -5.84 -0.38 5.40
CA VAL A 34 -6.98 -1.22 5.83
C VAL A 34 -7.58 -1.99 4.65
N GLN A 35 -7.75 -1.34 3.49
CA GLN A 35 -8.28 -2.03 2.31
C GLN A 35 -7.32 -3.09 1.78
N THR A 36 -6.01 -2.83 1.79
CA THR A 36 -4.99 -3.82 1.43
C THR A 36 -5.02 -5.01 2.37
N ARG A 37 -5.07 -4.78 3.69
CA ARG A 37 -5.15 -5.86 4.68
C ARG A 37 -6.39 -6.72 4.46
N ASN A 38 -7.56 -6.09 4.39
CA ASN A 38 -8.82 -6.80 4.17
C ASN A 38 -8.80 -7.62 2.87
N HIS A 39 -8.16 -7.10 1.82
CA HIS A 39 -8.03 -7.82 0.56
C HIS A 39 -7.11 -9.05 0.68
N LEU A 40 -5.95 -8.91 1.33
CA LEU A 40 -5.02 -10.01 1.56
C LEU A 40 -5.63 -11.09 2.47
N GLU A 41 -6.33 -10.70 3.53
CA GLU A 41 -7.05 -11.61 4.42
C GLU A 41 -8.21 -12.35 3.73
N SER A 42 -8.82 -11.72 2.71
CA SER A 42 -9.90 -12.35 1.93
C SER A 42 -9.43 -13.45 0.96
N GLY A 43 -8.12 -13.74 0.90
CA GLY A 43 -7.56 -14.78 0.05
C GLY A 43 -7.44 -14.36 -1.43
N GLY A 44 -7.14 -13.09 -1.69
CA GLY A 44 -6.95 -12.59 -3.04
C GLY A 44 -5.69 -13.18 -3.73
N ASP A 45 -5.76 -13.35 -5.05
CA ASP A 45 -4.68 -13.93 -5.88
C ASP A 45 -3.50 -12.96 -6.16
N LEU A 46 -3.33 -11.91 -5.35
CA LEU A 46 -2.27 -10.91 -5.54
C LEU A 46 -1.06 -11.23 -4.64
N ASP A 47 0.07 -11.54 -5.27
CA ASP A 47 1.34 -11.80 -4.57
C ASP A 47 2.02 -10.52 -4.08
N ARG A 48 1.81 -9.38 -4.77
CA ARG A 48 2.51 -8.12 -4.46
C ARG A 48 1.68 -6.88 -4.74
N ILE A 49 1.62 -5.99 -3.77
CA ILE A 49 1.03 -4.65 -3.90
C ILE A 49 2.12 -3.62 -3.61
N VAL A 50 2.31 -2.66 -4.51
CA VAL A 50 3.32 -1.59 -4.40
C VAL A 50 2.62 -0.24 -4.27
N PHE A 51 3.01 0.56 -3.28
CA PHE A 51 2.59 1.96 -3.16
C PHE A 51 3.72 2.88 -3.62
N ALA A 52 3.55 3.48 -4.79
CA ALA A 52 4.52 4.42 -5.36
C ALA A 52 4.37 5.80 -4.70
N CYS A 53 5.18 6.03 -3.68
CA CYS A 53 5.29 7.30 -2.97
C CYS A 53 6.15 8.27 -3.78
N PHE A 54 5.69 9.52 -3.97
CA PHE A 54 6.40 10.51 -4.77
C PHE A 54 7.42 11.33 -3.96
N SER A 55 7.35 11.26 -2.63
CA SER A 55 8.25 11.92 -1.69
C SER A 55 8.55 11.00 -0.50
N GLU A 56 9.66 11.29 0.17
CA GLU A 56 10.09 10.60 1.40
C GLU A 56 9.07 10.78 2.53
N GLU A 57 8.51 11.98 2.71
CA GLU A 57 7.43 12.24 3.68
C GLU A 57 6.22 11.32 3.47
N VAL A 58 5.80 11.12 2.22
CA VAL A 58 4.69 10.23 1.90
C VAL A 58 5.06 8.80 2.21
N GLN A 59 6.28 8.38 1.85
CA GLN A 59 6.79 7.06 2.18
C GLN A 59 6.78 6.80 3.69
N GLU A 60 7.27 7.72 4.51
CA GLU A 60 7.30 7.59 5.97
C GLU A 60 5.90 7.40 6.56
N VAL A 61 4.92 8.18 6.11
CA VAL A 61 3.53 8.02 6.56
C VAL A 61 2.95 6.68 6.13
N TYR A 62 3.24 6.22 4.91
CA TYR A 62 2.85 4.88 4.47
C TYR A 62 3.50 3.80 5.34
N LEU A 63 4.80 3.88 5.62
CA LEU A 63 5.50 2.89 6.46
C LEU A 63 4.88 2.81 7.85
N ALA A 64 4.73 3.94 8.54
CA ALA A 64 4.15 3.99 9.88
C ALA A 64 2.71 3.43 9.91
N THR A 65 1.88 3.82 8.94
CA THR A 65 0.49 3.36 8.86
C THR A 65 0.39 1.86 8.57
N PHE A 66 1.29 1.31 7.74
CA PHE A 66 1.31 -0.11 7.43
C PHE A 66 1.84 -0.93 8.61
N GLU A 67 2.83 -0.43 9.34
CA GLU A 67 3.30 -1.06 10.58
C GLU A 67 2.16 -1.18 11.60
N ASP A 68 1.37 -0.12 11.79
CA ASP A 68 0.18 -0.14 12.65
C ASP A 68 -0.91 -1.09 12.14
N ALA A 69 -1.11 -1.16 10.82
CA ALA A 69 -2.20 -1.94 10.22
C ALA A 69 -1.90 -3.45 10.15
N PHE A 70 -0.65 -3.84 9.89
CA PHE A 70 -0.24 -5.23 9.67
C PHE A 70 0.47 -5.86 10.88
N GLY A 71 0.91 -5.04 11.84
CA GLY A 71 1.67 -5.49 13.00
C GLY A 71 3.10 -5.94 12.63
N PRO A 72 3.93 -6.25 13.64
CA PRO A 72 5.36 -6.53 13.46
C PRO A 72 5.66 -7.83 12.69
N ASP A 73 4.68 -8.73 12.56
CA ASP A 73 4.88 -10.07 11.97
C ASP A 73 4.72 -10.12 10.44
N LEU A 74 4.12 -9.10 9.82
CA LEU A 74 3.75 -9.07 8.40
C LEU A 74 4.47 -7.98 7.59
N PHE A 75 5.19 -7.08 8.26
CA PHE A 75 5.86 -5.97 7.60
C PHE A 75 7.35 -6.27 7.36
N SER A 76 7.68 -6.79 6.18
CA SER A 76 9.05 -6.78 5.66
C SER A 76 9.23 -5.63 4.68
N THR A 77 10.13 -4.70 4.98
CA THR A 77 10.54 -3.62 4.07
C THR A 77 11.62 -4.06 3.08
N ASP A 78 11.63 -5.34 2.65
CA ASP A 78 12.52 -5.81 1.58
C ASP A 78 12.15 -5.12 0.25
N ILE A 79 12.61 -3.87 0.11
CA ILE A 79 12.67 -3.13 -1.14
C ILE A 79 13.93 -3.65 -1.86
N PRO A 80 13.80 -4.47 -2.92
CA PRO A 80 14.98 -4.88 -3.68
C PRO A 80 15.53 -3.63 -4.37
N GLY A 81 16.73 -3.20 -3.97
CA GLY A 81 17.47 -2.15 -4.67
C GLY A 81 17.28 -0.71 -4.18
N SER A 82 17.09 -0.46 -2.87
CA SER A 82 17.56 0.82 -2.33
C SER A 82 19.10 0.87 -2.44
N PRO A 83 19.70 2.01 -2.84
CA PRO A 83 21.14 2.15 -3.02
C PRO A 83 21.93 1.92 -1.72
#